data_AF-A0A945LJ77-F1
#
_entry.id   AF-A0A945LJ77-F1
#
_cell.length_a   1.000
_cell.length_b   1.000
_cell.length_c   1.000
_cell.angle_alpha   90.00
_cell.angle_beta   90.00
_cell.angle_gamma   90.00
#
_symmetry.space_group_name_H-M   'P 1'
#
loop_
_entity.id
_entity.type
_entity.pdbx_description
1 polymer ?
#
loop_
_entity_poly.entity_id
_entity_poly.type
_entity_poly.pdbx_seq_one_letter_code
_entity_poly.pdbx_strand_id
1 'polypeptide(L)'
;MENTTYNKQNLITEQSTLYYGENNGFQRYTYDRKGRMTQFELMSSEGKMMLRDVYKYDRNNKIVKINSFFFAGELGFILNNYNSYGKISEKTDYKSDGKIKTKTVFIYDKNQNVIQEILYESEYLIPIQLIETKYEYY
;
A
#
# COMPACT_ATOMS: atom_id res chain seq x y z
N MET A 1 -27.89 1.65 -3.10
CA MET A 1 -27.70 0.23 -2.74
C MET A 1 -26.22 -0.05 -2.85
N GLU A 2 -25.59 -0.43 -1.74
CA GLU A 2 -24.20 -0.89 -1.77
C GLU A 2 -24.16 -2.27 -2.43
N ASN A 3 -23.54 -2.36 -3.60
CA ASN A 3 -23.42 -3.60 -4.33
C ASN A 3 -22.04 -4.21 -4.04
N THR A 4 -22.01 -5.48 -3.64
CA THR A 4 -20.78 -6.24 -3.41
C THR A 4 -20.87 -7.56 -4.15
N THR A 5 -19.83 -7.92 -4.91
CA THR A 5 -19.72 -9.19 -5.62
C THR A 5 -18.57 -10.02 -5.08
N TYR A 6 -18.63 -11.34 -5.26
CA TYR A 6 -17.65 -12.28 -4.73
C TYR A 6 -17.24 -13.31 -5.79
N ASN A 7 -16.01 -13.81 -5.70
CA ASN A 7 -15.56 -14.96 -6.48
C ASN A 7 -15.98 -16.30 -5.83
N LYS A 8 -15.60 -17.42 -6.46
CA LYS A 8 -15.91 -18.78 -5.99
C LYS A 8 -15.28 -19.15 -4.64
N GLN A 9 -14.28 -18.39 -4.20
CA GLN A 9 -13.63 -18.52 -2.89
C GLN A 9 -14.24 -17.57 -1.84
N ASN A 10 -15.37 -16.91 -2.15
CA ASN A 10 -16.02 -15.90 -1.32
C ASN A 10 -15.13 -14.68 -1.00
N LEU A 11 -14.17 -14.35 -1.88
CA LEU A 11 -13.41 -13.11 -1.80
C LEU A 11 -14.11 -12.01 -2.60
N ILE A 12 -14.18 -10.80 -2.05
CA ILE A 12 -14.83 -9.64 -2.68
C ILE A 12 -14.15 -9.33 -4.01
N THR A 13 -14.90 -9.28 -5.11
CA THR A 13 -14.36 -8.93 -6.44
C THR A 13 -14.68 -7.50 -6.86
N GLU A 14 -15.80 -6.97 -6.36
CA GLU A 14 -16.20 -5.59 -6.60
C GLU A 14 -17.05 -5.09 -5.43
N GLN A 15 -16.88 -3.83 -5.04
CA GLN A 15 -17.71 -3.19 -4.03
C GLN A 15 -17.93 -1.71 -4.36
N SER A 16 -19.16 -1.22 -4.20
CA SER A 16 -19.46 0.22 -4.29
C SER A 16 -18.72 1.01 -3.19
N THR A 17 -18.25 2.21 -3.51
CA THR A 17 -17.54 3.08 -2.57
C THR A 17 -17.96 4.54 -2.73
N LEU A 18 -17.88 5.30 -1.64
CA LEU A 18 -18.09 6.75 -1.65
C LEU A 18 -16.73 7.44 -1.82
N TYR A 19 -16.61 8.30 -2.84
CA TYR A 19 -15.39 9.05 -3.12
C TYR A 19 -15.71 10.55 -3.08
N TYR A 20 -15.09 11.30 -2.16
CA TYR A 20 -15.25 12.76 -2.01
C TYR A 20 -16.70 13.27 -1.90
N GLY A 21 -17.59 12.51 -1.26
CA GLY A 21 -18.96 12.97 -0.99
C GLY A 21 -19.89 13.03 -2.21
N GLU A 22 -19.41 12.65 -3.40
CA GLU A 22 -20.25 12.46 -4.58
C GLU A 22 -20.27 11.01 -5.07
N ASN A 23 -21.35 10.68 -5.79
CA ASN A 23 -21.93 9.36 -5.95
C ASN A 23 -20.97 8.26 -6.44
N ASN A 24 -21.04 7.11 -5.74
CA ASN A 24 -21.00 5.73 -6.24
C ASN A 24 -19.83 5.33 -7.18
N GLY A 25 -18.59 5.61 -6.78
CA GLY A 25 -17.46 4.88 -7.33
C GLY A 25 -17.54 3.38 -7.00
N PHE A 26 -16.62 2.60 -7.54
CA PHE A 26 -16.49 1.20 -7.14
C PHE A 26 -15.02 0.78 -7.10
N GLN A 27 -14.77 -0.20 -6.25
CA GLN A 27 -13.47 -0.84 -6.08
C GLN A 27 -13.52 -2.22 -6.73
N ARG A 28 -12.46 -2.62 -7.41
CA ARG A 28 -12.29 -3.99 -7.94
C ARG A 28 -11.06 -4.65 -7.36
N TYR A 29 -11.16 -5.96 -7.17
CA TYR A 29 -10.08 -6.77 -6.61
C TYR A 29 -9.88 -8.03 -7.45
N THR A 30 -8.62 -8.32 -7.75
CA THR A 30 -8.23 -9.58 -8.42
C THR A 30 -7.33 -10.37 -7.49
N TYR A 31 -7.46 -11.70 -7.52
CA TYR A 31 -6.72 -12.60 -6.64
C TYR A 31 -6.00 -13.68 -7.44
N ASP A 32 -4.89 -14.18 -6.89
CA ASP A 32 -4.26 -15.39 -7.39
C ASP A 32 -4.96 -16.66 -6.88
N ARG A 33 -4.49 -17.84 -7.32
CA ARG A 33 -5.03 -19.14 -6.92
C ARG A 33 -4.92 -19.42 -5.42
N LYS A 34 -4.03 -18.74 -4.70
CA LYS A 34 -3.88 -18.85 -3.24
C LYS A 34 -4.79 -17.88 -2.49
N GLY A 35 -5.60 -17.08 -3.20
CA GLY A 35 -6.47 -16.07 -2.61
C GLY A 35 -5.74 -14.77 -2.23
N ARG A 36 -4.51 -14.55 -2.70
CA ARG A 36 -3.77 -13.30 -2.42
C ARG A 36 -4.18 -12.23 -3.43
N MET A 37 -4.43 -11.00 -2.97
CA MET A 37 -4.83 -9.89 -3.83
C MET A 37 -3.69 -9.49 -4.77
N THR A 38 -3.86 -9.65 -6.07
CA THR A 38 -2.84 -9.30 -7.08
C THR A 38 -3.06 -7.92 -7.68
N GLN A 39 -4.29 -7.41 -7.63
CA GLN A 39 -4.64 -6.11 -8.17
C GLN A 39 -5.79 -5.49 -7.39
N PHE A 40 -5.72 -4.17 -7.25
CA PHE A 40 -6.79 -3.30 -6.75
C PHE A 40 -7.03 -2.20 -7.78
N GLU A 41 -8.29 -1.85 -8.02
CA GLU A 41 -8.66 -0.70 -8.87
C GLU A 41 -9.71 0.15 -8.16
N LEU A 42 -9.57 1.46 -8.25
CA LEU A 42 -10.58 2.43 -7.87
C LEU A 42 -11.12 3.10 -9.12
N MET A 43 -12.44 3.08 -9.28
CA MET A 43 -13.14 3.63 -10.42
C MET A 43 -14.11 4.71 -9.96
N SER A 44 -14.26 5.78 -10.74
CA SER A 44 -15.33 6.77 -10.53
C SER A 44 -16.70 6.18 -10.87
N SER A 45 -17.78 6.86 -10.50
CA SER A 45 -19.15 6.49 -10.91
C SER A 45 -19.37 6.49 -12.41
N GLU A 46 -18.58 7.28 -13.16
CA GLU A 46 -18.59 7.30 -14.63
C GLU A 46 -17.80 6.14 -15.25
N GLY A 47 -17.25 5.24 -14.43
CA GLY A 47 -16.46 4.09 -14.89
C GLY A 47 -15.04 4.45 -15.32
N LYS A 48 -14.52 5.59 -14.86
CA LYS A 48 -13.15 6.04 -15.14
C LYS A 48 -12.19 5.50 -14.09
N MET A 49 -11.08 4.88 -14.51
CA MET A 49 -10.05 4.40 -13.59
C MET A 49 -9.33 5.58 -12.93
N MET A 50 -9.36 5.62 -11.61
CA MET A 50 -8.73 6.66 -10.77
C MET A 50 -7.36 6.19 -10.25
N LEU A 51 -7.30 4.93 -9.83
CA LEU A 51 -6.11 4.28 -9.29
C LEU A 51 -6.14 2.80 -9.68
N ARG A 52 -4.97 2.24 -10.00
CA ARG A 52 -4.73 0.80 -10.02
C ARG A 52 -3.46 0.50 -9.24
N ASP A 53 -3.52 -0.48 -8.35
CA ASP A 53 -2.36 -1.05 -7.69
C ASP A 53 -2.16 -2.50 -8.15
N VAL A 54 -0.92 -2.88 -8.43
CA VAL A 54 -0.53 -4.27 -8.74
C VAL A 54 0.50 -4.76 -7.73
N TYR A 55 0.15 -5.83 -7.02
CA TYR A 55 0.91 -6.36 -5.90
C TYR A 55 1.81 -7.53 -6.32
N LYS A 56 3.08 -7.48 -5.94
CA LYS A 56 4.03 -8.58 -6.07
C LYS A 56 4.42 -9.12 -4.71
N TYR A 57 4.46 -10.44 -4.61
CA TYR A 57 4.74 -11.16 -3.37
C TYR A 57 6.07 -11.91 -3.44
N ASP A 58 6.76 -12.02 -2.30
CA ASP A 58 7.87 -12.95 -2.14
C ASP A 58 7.39 -14.40 -1.92
N ARG A 59 8.35 -15.31 -1.71
CA ARG A 59 8.09 -16.74 -1.43
C ARG A 59 7.38 -16.97 -0.09
N ASN A 60 7.47 -16.03 0.84
CA ASN A 60 6.85 -16.05 2.16
C ASN A 60 5.49 -15.34 2.19
N ASN A 61 4.93 -15.01 1.03
CA ASN A 61 3.65 -14.29 0.85
C ASN A 61 3.64 -12.84 1.39
N LYS A 62 4.79 -12.17 1.46
CA LYS A 62 4.89 -10.76 1.82
C LYS A 62 4.90 -9.87 0.57
N ILE A 63 4.22 -8.72 0.61
CA ILE A 63 4.18 -7.77 -0.51
C ILE A 63 5.52 -7.04 -0.61
N VAL A 64 6.32 -7.36 -1.61
CA VAL A 64 7.64 -6.72 -1.82
C VAL A 64 7.59 -5.54 -2.77
N LYS A 65 6.57 -5.48 -3.64
CA LYS A 65 6.40 -4.36 -4.58
C LYS A 65 4.92 -4.08 -4.83
N ILE A 66 4.58 -2.79 -4.87
CA ILE A 66 3.29 -2.27 -5.33
C ILE A 66 3.57 -1.35 -6.49
N ASN A 67 2.95 -1.57 -7.65
CA ASN A 67 3.02 -0.62 -8.77
C ASN A 67 1.69 0.11 -8.82
N SER A 68 1.73 1.44 -8.71
CA SER A 68 0.55 2.30 -8.61
C SER A 68 0.42 3.15 -9.87
N PHE A 69 -0.76 3.13 -10.47
CA PHE A 69 -1.09 3.84 -11.69
C PHE A 69 -2.22 4.83 -11.37
N PHE A 70 -1.91 6.13 -11.34
CA PHE A 70 -2.91 7.16 -11.12
C PHE A 70 -3.45 7.69 -12.45
N PHE A 71 -4.73 8.07 -12.49
CA PHE A 71 -5.36 8.67 -13.67
C PHE A 71 -4.60 9.91 -14.18
N ALA A 72 -3.97 10.67 -13.28
CA ALA A 72 -3.17 11.85 -13.62
C ALA A 72 -1.84 11.53 -14.33
N GLY A 73 -1.57 10.26 -14.66
CA GLY A 73 -0.40 9.84 -15.43
C GLY A 73 0.86 9.59 -14.60
N GLU A 74 0.84 9.86 -13.30
CA GLU A 74 1.94 9.49 -12.41
C GLU A 74 1.90 7.98 -12.13
N LEU A 75 2.88 7.26 -12.67
CA LEU A 75 3.22 5.90 -12.28
C LEU A 75 4.14 5.96 -11.06
N GLY A 76 3.73 5.43 -9.92
CA GLY A 76 4.63 5.24 -8.78
C GLY A 76 4.91 3.76 -8.55
N PHE A 77 5.94 3.44 -7.78
CA PHE A 77 5.98 2.13 -7.15
C PHE A 77 6.53 2.20 -5.74
N ILE A 78 6.13 1.23 -4.94
CA ILE A 78 6.53 1.09 -3.54
C ILE A 78 7.35 -0.19 -3.43
N LEU A 79 8.48 -0.13 -2.73
CA LEU A 79 9.21 -1.31 -2.29
C LEU A 79 9.12 -1.43 -0.77
N ASN A 80 8.83 -2.64 -0.28
CA ASN A 80 8.83 -2.96 1.14
C ASN A 80 9.98 -3.91 1.45
N ASN A 81 10.76 -3.57 2.47
CA ASN A 81 11.74 -4.44 3.08
C ASN A 81 11.27 -4.86 4.47
N TYR A 82 11.62 -6.08 4.87
CA TYR A 82 11.14 -6.70 6.09
C TYR A 82 12.30 -7.12 6.98
N ASN A 83 12.13 -6.95 8.29
CA ASN A 83 13.04 -7.52 9.28
C ASN A 83 12.85 -9.05 9.38
N SER A 84 13.70 -9.71 10.17
CA SER A 84 13.67 -11.17 10.40
C SER A 84 12.36 -11.67 11.03
N TYR A 85 11.65 -10.82 11.77
CA TYR A 85 10.34 -11.11 12.34
C TYR A 85 9.18 -10.90 11.34
N GLY A 86 9.50 -10.43 10.13
CA GLY A 86 8.55 -10.18 9.07
C GLY A 86 7.73 -8.91 9.20
N LYS A 87 8.16 -7.96 10.03
CA LYS A 87 7.61 -6.59 10.06
C LYS A 87 8.33 -5.72 9.04
N ILE A 88 7.65 -4.71 8.50
CA ILE A 88 8.24 -3.78 7.53
C ILE A 88 9.34 -2.99 8.26
N SER A 89 10.59 -3.18 7.86
CA SER A 89 11.70 -2.38 8.37
C SER A 89 11.88 -1.09 7.59
N GLU A 90 11.46 -1.08 6.32
CA GLU A 90 11.63 0.06 5.43
C GLU A 90 10.58 0.02 4.30
N LYS A 91 10.09 1.20 3.94
CA LYS A 91 9.23 1.44 2.78
C LYS A 91 9.86 2.53 1.93
N THR A 92 9.96 2.31 0.61
CA THR A 92 10.45 3.34 -0.32
C THR A 92 9.43 3.56 -1.42
N ASP A 93 8.94 4.79 -1.53
CA ASP A 93 8.02 5.22 -2.58
C ASP A 93 8.82 5.92 -3.69
N TYR A 94 8.63 5.48 -4.92
CA TYR A 94 9.31 5.96 -6.12
C TYR A 94 8.33 6.70 -7.02
N LYS A 95 8.84 7.73 -7.69
CA LYS A 95 8.16 8.44 -8.78
C LYS A 95 8.26 7.64 -10.09
N SER A 96 7.59 8.13 -11.14
CA SER A 96 7.54 7.50 -12.47
C SER A 96 8.88 7.49 -13.18
N ASP A 97 9.74 8.47 -12.89
CA ASP A 97 11.11 8.56 -13.37
C ASP A 97 12.10 7.66 -12.59
N GLY A 98 11.60 6.90 -11.60
CA GLY A 98 12.40 6.00 -10.77
C GLY A 98 13.15 6.70 -9.64
N LYS A 99 12.96 8.00 -9.41
CA LYS A 99 13.55 8.70 -8.26
C LYS A 99 12.77 8.41 -6.98
N ILE A 100 13.47 8.42 -5.85
CA ILE A 100 12.84 8.29 -4.54
C ILE A 100 11.99 9.54 -4.28
N LYS A 101 10.71 9.34 -4.01
CA LYS A 101 9.79 10.35 -3.49
C LYS A 101 9.97 10.46 -1.98
N THR A 102 9.79 9.33 -1.31
CA THR A 102 9.86 9.21 0.15
C THR A 102 10.45 7.87 0.55
N LYS A 103 11.08 7.84 1.71
CA LYS A 103 11.53 6.62 2.35
C LYS A 103 11.16 6.67 3.82
N THR A 104 10.56 5.61 4.34
CA THR A 104 10.24 5.48 5.76
C THR A 104 11.01 4.31 6.34
N VAL A 105 11.68 4.52 7.47
CA VAL A 105 12.40 3.47 8.22
C VAL A 105 11.72 3.28 9.57
N PHE A 106 11.47 2.01 9.92
CA PHE A 106 10.84 1.62 11.17
C PHE A 106 11.84 0.90 12.07
N ILE A 107 11.96 1.37 13.32
CA ILE A 107 12.83 0.78 14.34
C ILE A 107 11.94 0.18 15.42
N TYR A 108 12.31 -1.03 15.83
CA TYR A 108 11.52 -1.85 16.73
C TYR A 108 12.26 -2.14 18.03
N ASP A 109 11.52 -2.24 19.14
CA ASP A 109 12.06 -2.81 20.37
C ASP A 109 12.16 -4.35 20.29
N LYS A 110 12.67 -4.98 21.36
CA LYS A 110 12.78 -6.43 21.50
C LYS A 110 11.42 -7.16 21.40
N ASN A 111 10.34 -6.49 21.80
CA ASN A 111 8.97 -7.00 21.76
C ASN A 111 8.30 -6.75 20.39
N GLN A 112 9.06 -6.21 19.44
CA GLN A 112 8.63 -5.86 18.10
C GLN A 112 7.61 -4.71 18.05
N ASN A 113 7.59 -3.83 19.04
CA ASN A 113 6.80 -2.59 18.98
C ASN A 113 7.60 -1.51 18.24
N VAL A 114 6.92 -0.69 17.44
CA VAL A 114 7.58 0.42 16.72
C VAL A 114 7.96 1.49 17.74
N ILE A 115 9.26 1.73 17.92
CA ILE A 115 9.75 2.78 18.82
C ILE A 115 10.17 4.03 18.07
N GLN A 116 10.54 3.90 16.78
CA GLN A 116 10.82 5.06 15.94
C GLN A 116 10.31 4.84 14.50
N GLU A 117 9.80 5.90 13.92
CA GLU A 117 9.52 6.04 12.49
C GLU A 117 10.27 7.26 11.95
N ILE A 118 11.09 7.06 10.92
CA ILE A 118 11.88 8.12 10.31
C ILE A 118 11.46 8.28 8.86
N LEU A 119 10.90 9.43 8.52
CA LEU A 119 10.53 9.79 7.16
C LEU A 119 11.65 10.64 6.54
N TYR A 120 12.12 10.17 5.39
CA TYR A 120 13.06 10.85 4.54
C TYR A 120 12.37 11.31 3.26
N GLU A 121 12.73 12.50 2.79
CA GLU A 121 12.27 13.03 1.51
C GLU A 121 13.38 13.00 0.47
N SER A 122 12.99 12.73 -0.78
CA SER A 122 13.84 12.75 -1.98
C SER A 122 14.96 11.71 -2.01
N GLU A 123 15.70 11.71 -3.12
CA GLU A 123 16.87 10.85 -3.35
C GLU A 123 18.06 11.14 -2.41
N TYR A 124 18.08 12.31 -1.77
CA TYR A 124 19.13 12.70 -0.82
C TYR A 124 18.89 12.14 0.59
N LEU A 125 17.77 11.46 0.81
CA LEU A 125 17.38 10.88 2.10
C LEU A 125 17.54 11.89 3.25
N ILE A 126 16.96 13.07 3.07
CA ILE A 126 16.97 14.11 4.10
C ILE A 126 15.86 13.76 5.09
N PRO A 127 16.16 13.56 6.38
CA PRO A 127 15.13 13.26 7.38
C PRO A 127 14.27 14.51 7.57
N ILE A 128 12.96 14.36 7.35
CA ILE A 128 11.98 15.45 7.50
C ILE A 128 11.04 15.24 8.69
N GLN A 129 10.97 14.02 9.21
CA GLN A 129 10.16 13.70 10.38
C GLN A 129 10.75 12.53 11.16
N LEU A 130 10.77 12.65 12.48
CA LEU A 130 11.06 11.58 13.43
C LEU A 130 9.89 11.48 14.39
N ILE A 131 9.29 10.30 14.49
CA ILE A 131 8.27 10.00 15.49
C ILE A 131 8.87 8.98 16.46
N GLU A 132 8.96 9.33 17.74
CA GLU A 132 9.37 8.42 18.79
C GLU A 132 8.17 7.99 19.61
N THR A 133 7.96 6.68 19.74
CA THR A 133 6.91 6.12 20.58
C THR A 133 7.56 5.54 21.83
N LYS A 134 7.26 6.13 22.99
CA LYS A 134 7.68 5.59 24.29
C LYS A 134 6.56 4.70 24.83
N TYR A 135 6.85 3.42 24.98
CA TYR A 135 5.99 2.51 25.73
C TYR A 135 6.49 2.47 27.17
N GLU A 136 5.71 3.02 28.10
CA GLU A 136 5.88 2.75 29.52
C GLU A 136 5.29 1.36 29.81
N TYR A 137 6.15 0.41 30.20
CA TYR A 137 5.70 -0.87 30.72
C TYR A 137 5.56 -0.71 32.25
N TYR A 138 4.33 -0.69 32.74
CA TYR A 138 3.98 -0.72 34.17
C TYR A 138 4.17 -2.13 34.76
#